data_AF-A0A4C1VNL7-F1
#
_entry.id   AF-A0A4C1VNL7-F1
#
_cell.length_a   1.000
_cell.length_b   1.000
_cell.length_c   1.000
_cell.angle_alpha   90.00
_cell.angle_beta   90.00
_cell.angle_gamma   90.00
#
_symmetry.space_group_name_H-M   'P 1'
#
loop_
_entity.id
_entity.type
_entity.pdbx_description
1 polymer ?
#
loop_
_entity_poly.entity_id
_entity_poly.type
_entity_poly.pdbx_seq_one_letter_code
_entity_poly.pdbx_strand_id
1 'polypeptide(L)'
;MQWTKKAAEEIQGSKVIEAYGDNFWDSEGVLLIDYLPKGTTMNGQYYANLLAQAREQSYRSDVGSCRASAVLQDNASVHTRGFRGRP
;
A
#
# COMPACT_ATOMS: atom_id res chain seq x y z
N MET A 1 2.70 22.79 6.42
CA MET A 1 3.44 21.52 6.57
C MET A 1 4.93 21.83 6.55
N GLN A 2 5.53 22.09 7.72
CA GLN A 2 6.94 22.45 7.84
C GLN A 2 7.69 21.25 8.40
N TRP A 3 8.54 20.65 7.59
CA TRP A 3 9.44 19.58 8.03
C TRP A 3 10.44 20.16 9.04
N THR A 4 10.42 19.68 10.29
CA THR A 4 11.33 20.16 11.32
C THR A 4 12.71 19.53 11.15
N LYS A 5 13.79 20.33 11.26
CA LYS A 5 15.20 19.90 11.10
C LYS A 5 15.55 18.61 11.86
N LYS A 6 14.94 18.39 13.02
CA LYS A 6 15.13 17.22 13.87
C LYS A 6 14.76 15.89 13.18
N ALA A 7 13.66 15.87 12.40
CA ALA A 7 13.24 14.67 11.68
C ALA A 7 14.18 14.34 10.51
N ALA A 8 14.75 15.37 9.88
CA ALA A 8 15.73 15.18 8.80
C ALA A 8 17.07 14.62 9.33
N GLU A 9 17.54 15.09 10.49
CA GLU A 9 18.75 14.56 11.13
C GLU A 9 18.60 13.10 11.59
N GLU A 10 17.41 12.73 12.08
CA GLU A 10 17.09 11.35 12.48
C GLU A 10 17.05 10.38 11.28
N ILE A 11 16.57 10.84 10.13
CA ILE A 11 16.61 10.08 8.87
C ILE A 11 18.04 9.98 8.33
N GLN A 12 18.86 11.03 8.49
CA GLN A 12 20.21 11.08 7.92
C GLN A 12 21.21 10.10 8.55
N GLY A 13 20.98 9.69 9.80
CA GLY A 13 21.74 8.61 10.45
C GLY A 13 21.15 7.21 10.22
N SER A 14 19.95 7.12 9.65
CA SER A 14 19.25 5.85 9.42
C SER A 14 19.70 5.23 8.11
N LYS A 15 20.02 3.94 8.14
CA LYS A 15 20.30 3.17 6.93
C LYS A 15 19.05 3.15 6.07
N VAL A 16 19.02 3.93 4.99
CA VAL A 16 17.94 3.86 4.00
C VAL A 16 17.99 2.47 3.37
N ILE A 17 17.04 1.62 3.78
CA ILE A 17 16.80 0.37 3.07
C ILE A 17 15.99 0.76 1.85
N GLU A 18 16.57 0.61 0.65
CA GLU A 18 15.82 0.65 -0.60
C GLU A 18 14.87 -0.55 -0.64
N ALA A 19 13.71 -0.39 0.00
CA ALA A 19 12.60 -1.31 -0.08
C ALA A 19 11.50 -0.63 -0.90
N TYR A 20 11.09 -1.30 -1.97
CA TYR A 20 9.86 -0.95 -2.68
C TYR A 20 8.72 -1.64 -1.91
N GLY A 21 7.69 -0.91 -1.55
CA GLY A 21 6.61 -1.45 -0.73
C GLY A 21 5.29 -0.78 -1.04
N ASP A 22 4.21 -1.55 -0.88
CA ASP A 22 2.85 -1.03 -0.97
C ASP A 22 2.30 -0.75 0.42
N ASN A 23 1.68 0.41 0.56
CA ASN A 23 1.08 0.91 1.78
C ASN A 23 -0.43 1.11 1.58
N PHE A 24 -1.22 0.24 2.19
CA PHE A 24 -2.67 0.34 2.23
C PHE A 24 -3.12 1.07 3.49
N TRP A 25 -3.96 2.08 3.34
CA TRP A 25 -4.47 2.89 4.43
C TRP A 25 -5.85 3.46 4.09
N ASP A 26 -6.60 3.83 5.11
CA ASP A 26 -7.88 4.52 5.02
C ASP A 26 -7.92 5.72 5.98
N SER A 27 -9.09 6.33 6.15
CA SER A 27 -9.26 7.46 7.07
C SER A 27 -9.00 7.14 8.55
N GLU A 28 -9.02 5.86 8.93
CA GLU A 28 -8.82 5.40 10.31
C GLU A 28 -7.37 5.01 10.58
N GLY A 29 -6.64 4.57 9.56
CA GLY A 29 -5.20 4.37 9.66
C GLY A 29 -4.63 3.44 8.60
N VAL A 30 -3.45 2.90 8.92
CA VAL A 30 -2.75 1.97 8.03
C VAL A 30 -3.31 0.56 8.20
N LEU A 31 -3.70 -0.06 7.09
CA LEU A 31 -4.26 -1.41 7.02
C LEU A 31 -3.16 -2.46 6.80
N LEU A 32 -2.20 -2.17 5.92
CA LEU A 32 -1.12 -3.08 5.56
C LEU A 32 0.07 -2.30 5.01
N ILE A 33 1.26 -2.66 5.47
CA ILE A 33 2.52 -2.25 4.83
C ILE A 33 3.25 -3.53 4.46
N ASP A 34 3.56 -3.69 3.18
CA ASP A 34 4.39 -4.78 2.69
C ASP A 34 5.69 -4.24 2.11
N TYR A 35 6.79 -4.90 2.41
CA TYR A 35 8.12 -4.52 1.93
C TYR A 35 8.69 -5.64 1.08
N LEU A 36 8.91 -5.36 -0.20
CA LEU A 36 9.52 -6.34 -1.08
C LEU A 36 11.02 -6.49 -0.76
N PRO A 37 11.55 -7.73 -0.81
CA PRO A 37 12.99 -7.95 -0.73
C PRO A 37 13.74 -7.17 -1.80
N LYS A 38 14.96 -6.73 -1.46
CA LYS A 38 15.81 -5.98 -2.39
C LYS A 38 16.02 -6.77 -3.70
N GLY A 39 15.87 -6.08 -4.84
CA GLY A 39 16.06 -6.66 -6.16
C GLY A 39 14.87 -7.49 -6.68
N THR A 40 13.75 -7.52 -5.95
CA THR A 40 12.50 -8.11 -6.43
C THR A 40 11.58 -7.02 -6.98
N THR A 41 10.66 -7.41 -7.87
CA THR A 41 9.72 -6.49 -8.51
C THR A 41 8.30 -6.98 -8.29
N MET A 42 7.42 -6.03 -7.99
CA MET A 42 5.98 -6.27 -7.87
C MET A 42 5.45 -6.95 -9.14
N ASN A 43 4.69 -8.04 -8.98
CA ASN A 43 3.96 -8.66 -10.08
C ASN A 43 2.47 -8.66 -9.78
N GLY A 44 1.64 -8.80 -10.82
CA GLY A 44 0.18 -8.66 -10.67
C GLY A 44 -0.45 -9.70 -9.74
N GLN A 45 0.09 -10.93 -9.66
CA GLN A 45 -0.44 -11.95 -8.76
C GLN A 45 -0.10 -11.62 -7.31
N TYR A 46 1.11 -11.16 -7.06
CA TYR A 46 1.55 -10.72 -5.74
C TYR A 46 0.70 -9.53 -5.26
N TYR A 47 0.51 -8.54 -6.13
CA TYR A 47 -0.35 -7.40 -5.84
C TYR A 47 -1.81 -7.81 -5.54
N ALA A 48 -2.39 -8.73 -6.31
CA ALA A 48 -3.74 -9.25 -6.05
C ALA A 48 -3.85 -9.93 -4.68
N ASN A 49 -2.80 -10.63 -4.24
CA ASN A 49 -2.76 -11.25 -2.91
C ASN A 49 -2.65 -10.21 -1.79
N LEU A 50 -1.92 -9.11 -2.01
CA LEU A 50 -1.86 -8.00 -1.05
C LEU A 50 -3.21 -7.30 -0.92
N LEU A 51 -3.92 -7.07 -2.03
CA LEU A 51 -5.27 -6.50 -2.02
C LEU A 51 -6.26 -7.36 -1.22
N ALA A 52 -6.19 -8.69 -1.37
CA ALA A 52 -7.04 -9.60 -0.60
C ALA A 52 -6.77 -9.52 0.90
N GLN A 53 -5.49 -9.42 1.30
CA GLN A 53 -5.08 -9.26 2.69
C GLN A 53 -5.53 -7.90 3.26
N ALA A 54 -5.29 -6.80 2.54
CA ALA A 54 -5.73 -5.47 2.95
C ALA A 54 -7.24 -5.41 3.15
N ARG A 55 -8.01 -6.07 2.27
CA ARG A 55 -9.45 -6.22 2.41
C ARG A 55 -9.84 -6.99 3.67
N GLU A 56 -9.17 -8.10 4.00
CA GLU A 56 -9.42 -8.82 5.26
C GLU A 56 -9.16 -7.94 6.49
N GLN A 57 -8.07 -7.16 6.48
CA GLN A 57 -7.75 -6.24 7.58
C GLN A 57 -8.81 -5.12 7.71
N SER A 58 -9.31 -4.59 6.58
CA SER A 58 -10.39 -3.58 6.61
C SER A 58 -11.68 -4.11 7.26
N TYR A 59 -12.02 -5.39 7.09
CA TYR A 59 -13.17 -6.01 7.77
C TYR A 59 -12.96 -6.25 9.26
N ARG A 60 -11.70 -6.42 9.70
CA ARG A 60 -11.38 -6.62 11.12
C ARG A 60 -11.44 -5.32 11.92
N SER A 61 -11.04 -4.21 11.32
CA SER A 61 -11.15 -2.89 11.93
C SER A 61 -12.61 -2.46 12.11
N ASP A 62 -13.49 -2.92 11.22
CA ASP A 62 -14.85 -2.40 11.09
C ASP A 62 -15.89 -3.53 11.25
N VAL A 63 -16.07 -4.04 12.49
CA VAL A 63 -17.09 -5.04 12.85
C VAL A 63 -18.50 -4.44 12.70
N GLY A 64 -19.00 -4.35 11.48
CA GLY A 64 -20.38 -3.94 11.18
C GLY A 64 -20.59 -3.11 9.91
N SER A 65 -19.52 -2.69 9.23
CA SER A 65 -19.60 -1.74 8.13
C SER A 65 -19.35 -2.44 6.78
N CYS A 66 -20.40 -3.02 6.18
CA CYS A 66 -20.35 -3.38 4.76
C CYS A 66 -20.49 -2.11 3.90
N ARG A 67 -19.55 -1.17 4.02
CA ARG A 67 -19.47 0.00 3.14
C ARG A 67 -18.78 -0.40 1.84
N ALA A 68 -19.31 0.08 0.72
CA ALA A 68 -18.63 -0.03 -0.56
C ALA A 68 -17.26 0.67 -0.44
N SER A 69 -16.18 -0.10 -0.47
CA SER A 69 -14.81 0.43 -0.47
C SER A 69 -14.37 0.71 -1.90
N ALA A 70 -13.82 1.90 -2.12
CA ALA A 70 -13.16 2.27 -3.37
C ALA A 70 -11.66 2.20 -3.17
N VAL A 71 -10.94 1.59 -4.12
CA VAL A 71 -9.48 1.57 -4.12
C VAL A 71 -8.98 2.73 -4.96
N LEU A 72 -8.28 3.67 -4.31
CA LEU A 72 -7.51 4.72 -4.96
C LEU A 72 -6.08 4.23 -5.12
N GLN A 73 -5.66 4.02 -6.37
CA GLN A 73 -4.33 3.57 -6.75
C GLN A 73 -3.87 4.33 -8.00
N ASP A 74 -2.57 4.32 -8.27
CA ASP A 74 -2.04 4.86 -9.52
C ASP A 74 -2.29 3.90 -10.72
N ASN A 75 -1.87 4.33 -11.90
CA ASN A 75 -2.03 3.57 -13.14
C ASN A 75 -0.81 2.66 -13.46
N ALA A 76 -0.06 2.20 -12.47
CA ALA A 76 1.02 1.24 -12.72
C ALA A 76 0.48 0.00 -13.46
N SER A 77 1.31 -0.60 -14.32
CA SER A 77 0.93 -1.77 -15.12
C SER A 77 0.43 -2.95 -14.26
N VAL A 78 0.99 -3.09 -13.05
CA VAL A 78 0.59 -4.12 -12.08
C VAL A 78 -0.77 -3.84 -11.44
N HIS A 79 -1.13 -2.57 -11.25
CA HIS A 79 -2.40 -2.12 -10.63
C HIS A 79 -3.59 -2.15 -11.61
N THR A 80 -3.31 -2.08 -12.90
CA THR A 80 -4.31 -2.07 -13.98
C THR A 80 -4.49 -3.43 -14.65
N ARG A 81 -3.69 -4.43 -14.28
CA ARG A 81 -3.70 -5.75 -14.91
C ARG A 81 -5.04 -6.46 -14.66
N GLY A 82 -5.79 -6.72 -15.73
CA GLY A 82 -7.13 -7.32 -15.66
C GLY A 82 -8.27 -6.32 -15.86
N PHE A 83 -8.03 -5.02 -15.66
CA PHE A 83 -8.95 -3.95 -16.05
C PHE A 83 -8.73 -3.58 -17.52
N ARG A 84 -8.98 -4.51 -18.44
CA ARG A 84 -9.29 -4.12 -19.82
C ARG A 84 -10.74 -3.71 -19.82
N GLY A 85 -10.99 -2.39 -19.76
CA GLY A 85 -12.28 -1.83 -20.15
C GLY A 85 -12.64 -2.41 -21.51
N ARG A 86 -13.55 -3.38 -21.52
CA ARG A 86 -14.22 -3.78 -22.76
C ARG A 86 -15.24 -2.68 -23.05
N PRO A 87 -15.40 -2.28 -24.32
CA PRO A 87 -16.40 -1.29 -24.72
C PRO A 87 -17.81 -1.76 -24.37
#